data_AF-A0A3T1CE75-F1
#
_entry.id   AF-A0A3T1CE75-F1
#
_cell.length_a   1.000
_cell.length_b   1.000
_cell.length_c   1.000
_cell.angle_alpha   90.00
_cell.angle_beta   90.00
_cell.angle_gamma   90.00
#
_symmetry.space_group_name_H-M   'P 1'
#
loop_
_entity.id
_entity.type
_entity.pdbx_description
1 polymer ?
#
loop_
_entity_poly.entity_id
_entity_poly.type
_entity_poly.pdbx_seq_one_letter_code
_entity_poly.pdbx_strand_id
1 'polypeptide(L)'
;MEERVGAFTRHDWLAIEPPTDSHFTGAHPIMAEATDDRLRLLIERIERLEEEKKGIADDIRDVYAEAKAVGYDVKIMRQIIRLRKMKPDERSEQETILDTYKAALGMG
;
A
#
# COMPACT_ATOMS: atom_id res chain seq x y z
N MET A 1 -6.74 37.91 -9.60
CA MET A 1 -7.26 37.45 -10.89
C MET A 1 -6.84 35.99 -11.00
N GLU A 2 -7.79 35.14 -10.66
CA GLU A 2 -7.59 33.77 -10.21
C GLU A 2 -8.06 32.86 -11.34
N GLU A 3 -7.10 32.22 -12.05
CA GLU A 3 -7.43 31.29 -13.11
C GLU A 3 -7.38 29.85 -12.60
N ARG A 4 -8.58 29.29 -12.60
CA ARG A 4 -8.96 27.98 -12.09
C ARG A 4 -8.34 26.90 -12.97
N VAL A 5 -7.53 26.02 -12.38
CA VAL A 5 -7.07 24.79 -13.03
C VAL A 5 -8.28 23.83 -13.09
N GLY A 6 -8.90 23.73 -14.27
CA GLY A 6 -10.09 22.91 -14.51
C GLY A 6 -9.77 21.40 -14.48
N ALA A 7 -10.71 20.64 -13.92
CA ALA A 7 -10.64 19.20 -13.72
C ALA A 7 -10.54 18.41 -15.04
N PHE A 8 -9.46 17.65 -15.21
CA PHE A 8 -9.20 16.78 -16.36
C PHE A 8 -10.06 15.51 -16.24
N THR A 9 -11.02 15.31 -17.16
CA THR A 9 -11.90 14.13 -17.18
C THR A 9 -11.46 13.13 -18.26
N ARG A 10 -11.82 11.85 -18.09
CA ARG A 10 -11.37 10.71 -18.93
C ARG A 10 -11.72 10.80 -20.43
N HIS A 11 -12.45 11.82 -20.88
CA HIS A 11 -12.85 12.00 -22.28
C HIS A 11 -11.87 12.85 -23.12
N ASP A 12 -10.88 13.51 -22.51
CA ASP A 12 -9.93 14.37 -23.22
C ASP A 12 -8.80 13.60 -23.96
N TRP A 13 -8.79 12.26 -23.89
CA TRP A 13 -7.74 11.42 -24.48
C TRP A 13 -7.90 11.15 -25.99
N LEU A 14 -9.03 11.51 -26.61
CA LEU A 14 -9.35 11.15 -28.01
C LEU A 14 -9.07 12.26 -29.05
N ALA A 15 -8.51 13.41 -28.66
CA ALA A 15 -8.31 14.56 -29.55
C ALA A 15 -6.85 14.90 -29.87
N ILE A 16 -5.91 13.97 -29.67
CA ILE A 16 -4.52 14.12 -30.11
C ILE A 16 -4.36 13.32 -31.40
N GLU A 17 -4.43 13.99 -32.55
CA GLU A 17 -4.13 13.37 -33.84
C GLU A 17 -2.64 12.98 -33.89
N PRO A 18 -2.29 11.75 -34.33
CA PRO A 18 -0.89 11.36 -34.46
C PRO A 18 -0.23 12.13 -35.62
N PRO A 19 1.00 12.63 -35.46
CA PRO A 19 1.70 13.30 -36.54
C PRO A 19 1.98 12.33 -37.68
N THR A 20 1.49 12.69 -38.87
CA THR A 20 1.71 11.99 -40.13
C THR A 20 2.95 12.53 -40.82
N ASP A 21 4.14 12.22 -40.28
CA ASP A 21 5.37 12.32 -41.07
C ASP A 21 6.07 10.96 -41.13
N SER A 22 6.00 10.38 -42.32
CA SER A 22 6.58 9.11 -42.72
C SER A 22 8.09 9.23 -42.91
N HIS A 23 8.84 9.05 -41.83
CA HIS A 23 10.22 8.58 -41.90
C HIS A 23 10.36 7.27 -41.11
N PHE A 24 9.68 6.23 -41.59
CA PHE A 24 9.97 4.85 -41.21
C PHE A 24 11.28 4.44 -41.91
N THR A 25 12.41 4.68 -41.25
CA THR A 25 13.70 4.12 -41.68
C THR A 25 14.28 3.33 -40.53
N GLY A 26 14.23 2.00 -40.66
CA GLY A 26 14.93 1.06 -39.81
C GLY A 26 14.08 0.59 -38.64
N ALA A 27 13.90 -0.73 -38.55
CA ALA A 27 13.85 -1.37 -37.25
C ALA A 27 14.94 -0.71 -36.37
N HIS A 28 14.60 -0.33 -35.14
CA HIS A 28 15.61 -0.11 -34.10
C HIS A 28 15.78 -1.42 -33.33
N PRO A 29 16.54 -2.42 -33.83
CA PRO A 29 16.96 -3.55 -33.04
C PRO A 29 18.15 -3.10 -32.19
N ILE A 30 17.88 -2.31 -31.14
CA ILE A 30 18.94 -1.97 -30.18
C ILE A 30 18.52 -2.03 -28.72
N MET A 31 17.25 -2.24 -28.35
CA MET A 31 16.89 -2.22 -26.91
C MET A 31 15.87 -3.26 -26.44
N ALA A 32 15.34 -4.16 -27.29
CA ALA A 32 14.37 -5.16 -26.82
C ALA A 32 14.99 -6.15 -25.81
N GLU A 33 16.22 -6.59 -26.05
CA GLU A 33 16.93 -7.52 -25.16
C GLU A 33 17.28 -6.86 -23.81
N ALA A 34 17.70 -5.59 -23.81
CA ALA A 34 18.05 -4.84 -22.60
C ALA A 34 16.83 -4.41 -21.75
N THR A 35 15.68 -4.12 -22.37
CA THR A 35 14.44 -3.81 -21.64
C THR A 35 13.80 -5.05 -21.03
N ASP A 36 13.83 -6.17 -21.75
CA ASP A 36 13.20 -7.41 -21.32
C ASP A 36 13.97 -8.04 -20.16
N ASP A 37 15.30 -7.95 -20.17
CA ASP A 37 16.14 -8.42 -19.06
C ASP A 37 15.98 -7.58 -17.80
N ARG A 38 15.88 -6.25 -17.94
CA ARG A 38 15.61 -5.36 -16.79
C ARG A 38 14.24 -5.66 -16.17
N LEU A 39 13.22 -5.88 -16.99
CA LEU A 39 11.89 -6.25 -16.52
C LEU A 39 11.92 -7.62 -15.79
N ARG A 40 12.60 -8.62 -16.35
CA ARG A 40 12.77 -9.94 -15.73
C ARG A 40 13.41 -9.82 -14.34
N LEU A 41 14.54 -9.11 -14.22
CA LEU A 41 15.22 -8.92 -12.94
C LEU A 41 14.35 -8.20 -11.89
N LEU A 42 13.52 -7.24 -12.30
CA LEU A 42 12.57 -6.58 -11.40
C LEU A 42 11.49 -7.56 -10.92
N ILE A 43 10.95 -8.39 -11.81
CA ILE A 43 9.95 -9.41 -11.46
C ILE A 43 10.52 -10.43 -10.49
N GLU A 44 11.68 -11.02 -10.81
CA GLU A 44 12.34 -12.01 -9.95
C GLU A 44 12.61 -11.45 -8.55
N ARG A 45 13.02 -10.18 -8.45
CA ARG A 45 13.20 -9.51 -7.16
C ARG A 45 11.89 -9.35 -6.40
N ILE A 46 10.80 -9.00 -7.07
CA ILE A 46 9.47 -8.88 -6.44
C ILE A 46 8.97 -10.24 -5.96
N GLU A 47 9.12 -11.29 -6.76
CA GLU A 47 8.73 -12.65 -6.40
C GLU A 47 9.44 -13.13 -5.14
N ARG A 48 10.77 -12.93 -5.08
CA ARG A 48 11.54 -13.25 -3.86
C ARG A 48 11.04 -12.46 -2.64
N LEU A 49 10.75 -11.16 -2.81
CA LEU A 49 10.23 -10.33 -1.72
C LEU A 49 8.81 -10.77 -1.27
N GLU A 50 7.96 -11.24 -2.18
CA GLU A 50 6.65 -11.80 -1.83
C GLU A 50 6.77 -13.14 -1.10
N GLU A 51 7.74 -13.99 -1.46
CA GLU A 51 8.06 -15.21 -0.72
C GLU A 51 8.58 -14.90 0.70
N GLU A 52 9.52 -13.96 0.83
CA GLU A 52 10.03 -13.48 2.12
C GLU A 52 8.88 -12.93 3.00
N LYS A 53 8.01 -12.10 2.42
CA LYS A 53 6.83 -11.55 3.09
C LYS A 53 5.85 -12.63 3.53
N LYS A 54 5.66 -13.69 2.72
CA LYS A 54 4.84 -14.84 3.11
C LYS A 54 5.45 -15.57 4.30
N GLY A 55 6.76 -15.84 4.28
CA GLY A 55 7.46 -16.44 5.42
C GLY A 55 7.27 -15.64 6.71
N ILE A 56 7.47 -14.32 6.65
CA ILE A 56 7.25 -13.42 7.80
C ILE A 56 5.78 -13.45 8.26
N ALA A 57 4.83 -13.48 7.33
CA ALA A 57 3.41 -13.57 7.68
C ALA A 57 3.09 -14.89 8.39
N ASP A 58 3.72 -15.99 7.98
CA ASP A 58 3.56 -17.32 8.57
C ASP A 58 4.14 -17.35 9.99
N ASP A 59 5.35 -16.81 10.18
CA ASP A 59 5.97 -16.66 11.50
C ASP A 59 5.08 -15.83 12.46
N ILE A 60 4.51 -14.72 11.97
CA ILE A 60 3.57 -13.90 12.75
C ILE A 60 2.33 -14.72 13.15
N ARG A 61 1.81 -15.57 12.26
CA ARG A 61 0.65 -16.43 12.56
C ARG A 61 1.00 -17.43 13.66
N ASP A 62 2.19 -18.02 13.60
CA ASP A 62 2.64 -19.02 14.58
C ASP A 62 2.84 -18.39 15.96
N VAL A 63 3.39 -17.18 16.05
CA VAL A 63 3.48 -16.43 17.32
C VAL A 63 2.10 -16.16 17.93
N TYR A 64 1.11 -15.80 17.13
CA TYR A 64 -0.26 -15.65 17.63
C TYR A 64 -0.89 -16.98 18.05
N ALA A 65 -0.57 -18.08 17.36
CA ALA A 65 -1.03 -19.41 17.72
C ALA A 65 -0.42 -19.86 19.06
N GLU A 66 0.86 -19.63 19.28
CA GLU A 66 1.55 -19.87 20.55
C GLU A 66 0.92 -19.04 21.67
N ALA A 67 0.74 -17.73 21.46
CA ALA A 67 0.12 -16.86 22.46
C ALA A 67 -1.28 -17.35 22.84
N LYS A 68 -2.07 -17.82 21.86
CA LYS A 68 -3.39 -18.41 22.11
C LYS A 68 -3.29 -19.70 22.92
N ALA A 69 -2.32 -20.57 22.63
CA ALA A 69 -2.11 -21.82 23.37
C ALA A 69 -1.74 -21.57 24.85
N VAL A 70 -1.04 -20.47 25.12
CA VAL A 70 -0.69 -20.03 26.49
C VAL A 70 -1.87 -19.32 27.20
N GLY A 71 -2.92 -18.96 26.46
CA GLY A 71 -4.16 -18.38 27.02
C GLY A 71 -4.32 -16.87 26.82
N TYR A 72 -3.48 -16.22 26.01
CA TYR A 72 -3.67 -14.81 25.67
C TYR A 72 -4.77 -14.59 24.62
N ASP A 73 -5.50 -13.48 24.73
CA ASP A 73 -6.47 -13.06 23.72
C ASP A 73 -5.76 -12.40 22.52
N VAL A 74 -5.71 -13.13 21.42
CA VAL A 74 -5.11 -12.69 20.15
C VAL A 74 -5.77 -11.42 19.58
N LYS A 75 -7.08 -11.20 19.78
CA LYS A 75 -7.76 -9.99 19.31
C LYS A 75 -7.26 -8.77 20.06
N ILE A 76 -7.13 -8.88 21.38
CA ILE A 76 -6.59 -7.79 22.21
C ILE A 76 -5.12 -7.54 21.86
N MET A 77 -4.30 -8.58 21.67
CA MET A 77 -2.91 -8.40 21.22
C MET A 77 -2.79 -7.64 19.90
N ARG A 78 -3.66 -7.93 18.93
CA ARG A 78 -3.71 -7.19 17.64
C ARG A 78 -4.07 -5.71 17.84
N GLN A 79 -5.00 -5.43 18.75
CA GLN A 79 -5.33 -4.04 19.11
C GLN A 79 -4.12 -3.33 19.74
N ILE A 80 -3.41 -3.98 20.68
CA ILE A 80 -2.20 -3.42 21.30
C ILE A 80 -1.12 -3.16 20.25
N ILE A 81 -0.87 -4.07 19.31
CA ILE A 81 0.11 -3.86 18.24
C ILE A 81 -0.27 -2.66 17.36
N ARG A 82 -1.57 -2.49 17.04
CA ARG A 82 -2.04 -1.31 16.32
C ARG A 82 -1.78 -0.03 17.12
N LEU A 83 -2.16 0.01 18.39
CA LEU A 83 -1.93 1.17 19.27
C LEU A 83 -0.43 1.50 19.38
N ARG A 84 0.44 0.49 19.48
CA ARG A 84 1.90 0.65 19.55
C ARG A 84 2.52 1.23 18.28
N LYS A 85 1.87 1.07 17.12
CA LYS A 85 2.31 1.67 15.85
C LYS A 85 1.90 3.14 15.71
N MET A 86 0.92 3.61 16.50
CA MET A 86 0.48 5.00 16.50
C MET A 86 1.46 5.88 17.28
N LYS A 87 1.55 7.16 16.89
CA LYS A 87 2.31 8.14 17.66
C LYS A 87 1.66 8.36 19.04
N PRO A 88 2.44 8.70 20.08
CA PRO A 88 1.89 8.95 21.42
C PRO A 88 0.75 9.96 21.44
N ASP A 89 0.91 11.09 20.74
CA ASP A 89 -0.08 12.17 20.72
C ASP A 89 -1.38 11.73 20.02
N GLU A 90 -1.26 11.08 18.85
CA GLU A 90 -2.40 10.52 18.10
C GLU A 90 -3.18 9.49 18.96
N ARG A 91 -2.47 8.68 19.76
CA ARG A 91 -3.10 7.73 20.68
C ARG A 91 -3.86 8.43 21.80
N SER A 92 -3.25 9.45 22.41
CA SER A 92 -3.85 10.21 23.51
C SER A 92 -5.10 11.00 23.05
N GLU A 93 -5.04 11.59 21.87
CA GLU A 93 -6.19 12.26 21.25
C GLU A 93 -7.33 11.25 21.00
N GLN A 94 -7.02 10.08 20.42
CA GLN A 94 -8.01 9.05 20.18
C GLN A 94 -8.64 8.53 21.49
N GLU A 95 -7.86 8.32 22.55
CA GLU A 95 -8.35 7.90 23.87
C GLU A 95 -9.29 8.95 24.46
N THR A 96 -8.93 10.23 24.37
CA THR A 96 -9.77 11.35 24.86
C THR A 96 -11.13 11.38 24.14
N ILE A 97 -11.14 11.22 22.82
CA ILE A 97 -12.37 11.18 22.02
C ILE A 97 -13.21 9.95 22.39
N LEU A 98 -12.57 8.79 22.51
CA LEU A 98 -13.24 7.54 22.87
C LEU A 98 -13.92 7.65 24.24
N ASP A 99 -13.23 8.21 25.22
CA ASP A 99 -13.78 8.36 26.58
C ASP A 99 -14.93 9.38 26.61
N THR A 100 -14.86 10.44 25.80
CA THR A 100 -15.99 11.37 25.61
C THR A 100 -17.24 10.63 25.09
N TYR A 101 -17.07 9.74 24.11
CA TYR A 101 -18.18 8.96 23.57
C TYR A 101 -18.68 7.90 24.54
N LYS A 102 -17.80 7.22 25.29
CA LYS A 102 -18.23 6.29 26.35
C LYS A 102 -19.06 7.02 27.41
N ALA A 103 -18.63 8.20 27.86
CA ALA A 103 -19.36 8.99 28.84
C ALA A 103 -20.76 9.38 28.33
N ALA A 104 -20.85 9.82 27.07
CA ALA A 104 -22.14 10.15 26.44
C ALA A 104 -23.08 8.93 26.33
N LEU A 105 -22.54 7.72 26.21
CA LEU A 105 -23.28 6.47 26.15
C LEU A 105 -23.49 5.80 27.52
N GLY A 106 -23.01 6.39 28.61
CA GLY A 106 -23.08 5.80 29.95
C GLY A 106 -22.22 4.53 30.13
N MET A 107 -21.15 4.39 29.35
CA MET A 107 -20.21 3.26 29.36
C MET A 107 -18.93 3.54 30.20
N GLY A 108 -19.06 4.32 31.28
CA GLY A 108 -17.96 4.74 32.17
C GLY A 108 -17.87 3.93 33.45
#